data_AF-A0A2K6B7X6-F1
#
_entry.id   AF-A0A2K6B7X6-F1
#
_cell.length_a   1.000
_cell.length_b   1.000
_cell.length_c   1.000
_cell.angle_alpha   90.00
_cell.angle_beta   90.00
_cell.angle_gamma   90.00
#
_symmetry.space_group_name_H-M   'P 1'
#
loop_
_entity.id
_entity.type
_entity.pdbx_description
1 polymer ?
#
loop_
_entity_poly.entity_id
_entity_poly.type
_entity_poly.pdbx_seq_one_letter_code
_entity_poly.pdbx_strand_id
1 'polypeptide(L)'
;MVKIAFNTPTAVQKEEARQDVEALLSRTVRTQILTGKELRVATQEKEGSSGRCMLTLLGLSFILAGLIVGGACIYKYFMPKSTIYRGEMCFFDSEDPANSLRGGEPNFLPVTEEADIREDDNIAIIDVPVPSFSDSDPAAIIHDFEKGMTAYLDLLLGNCYLMPLNTSIVMPPKNLVELFGKLASGRYLPQTYVVREDLVAVEEIRDVSNLGIFIYQLCNNRKSFRLRRRDLLLGFNKRAIDKCWKIRHFPNEFIVETKICQE
;
A
#
# COMPACT_ATOMS: atom_id res chain seq x y z
N MET A 1 30.13 80.70 10.99
CA MET A 1 31.24 79.74 11.20
C MET A 1 30.80 78.76 12.29
N VAL A 2 30.98 77.46 12.04
CA VAL A 2 30.35 76.32 12.74
C VAL A 2 31.20 75.80 13.91
N LYS A 3 30.57 75.30 14.99
CA LYS A 3 30.86 74.04 15.76
C LYS A 3 30.24 74.12 17.18
N ILE A 4 29.16 73.39 17.49
CA ILE A 4 29.05 72.00 18.00
C ILE A 4 29.73 71.76 19.36
N ALA A 5 28.92 71.46 20.38
CA ALA A 5 29.21 70.45 21.41
C ALA A 5 27.88 69.87 21.95
N PHE A 6 27.75 68.54 21.91
CA PHE A 6 26.71 67.75 22.57
C PHE A 6 27.04 67.58 24.06
N ASN A 7 26.02 67.43 24.91
CA ASN A 7 25.88 66.29 25.84
C ASN A 7 24.55 66.38 26.63
N THR A 8 23.73 65.35 26.47
CA THR A 8 22.65 64.93 27.40
C THR A 8 23.25 64.39 28.70
N PRO A 9 22.48 64.36 29.80
CA PRO A 9 22.08 63.04 30.28
C PRO A 9 20.66 62.98 30.86
N THR A 10 19.86 62.16 30.17
CA THR A 10 18.94 61.17 30.71
C THR A 10 19.44 60.56 32.03
N ALA A 11 18.91 61.02 33.17
CA ALA A 11 19.02 60.34 34.47
C ALA A 11 17.89 60.76 35.42
N VAL A 12 17.43 62.01 35.34
CA VAL A 12 16.39 62.56 36.22
C VAL A 12 14.99 62.00 35.92
N GLN A 13 14.67 61.72 34.64
CA GLN A 13 13.35 61.24 34.24
C GLN A 13 13.06 59.77 34.58
N LYS A 14 14.06 58.98 34.98
CA LYS A 14 13.86 57.57 35.36
C LYS A 14 13.52 57.39 36.84
N GLU A 15 13.91 58.34 37.69
CA GLU A 15 13.67 58.33 39.13
C GLU A 15 12.27 58.88 39.47
N GLU A 16 11.84 59.97 38.82
CA GLU A 16 10.48 60.55 38.98
C GLU A 16 9.38 59.58 38.55
N ALA A 17 9.58 58.86 37.42
CA ALA A 17 8.63 57.86 36.95
C ALA A 17 8.52 56.65 37.90
N ARG A 18 9.55 56.36 38.70
CA ARG A 18 9.53 55.24 39.65
C ARG A 18 8.81 55.60 40.95
N GLN A 19 8.96 56.84 41.43
CA GLN A 19 8.21 57.37 42.58
C GLN A 19 6.71 57.52 42.28
N ASP A 20 6.35 57.94 41.07
CA ASP A 20 4.94 58.05 40.67
C ASP A 20 4.24 56.67 40.58
N VAL A 21 4.95 55.63 40.16
CA VAL A 21 4.40 54.26 40.05
C VAL A 21 4.12 53.65 41.43
N GLU A 22 4.98 53.90 42.43
CA GLU A 22 4.79 53.37 43.79
C GLU A 22 3.66 54.08 44.55
N ALA A 23 3.50 55.40 44.33
CA ALA A 23 2.38 56.17 44.85
C ALA A 23 1.03 55.76 44.22
N LEU A 24 1.03 55.40 42.93
CA LEU A 24 -0.16 54.93 42.20
C LEU A 24 -0.54 53.49 42.61
N LEU A 25 0.45 52.64 42.90
CA LEU A 25 0.22 51.28 43.43
C LEU A 25 -0.42 51.33 44.83
N SER A 26 0.10 52.19 45.73
CA SER A 26 -0.45 52.35 47.09
C SER A 26 -1.87 52.94 47.10
N ARG A 27 -2.18 53.86 46.18
CA ARG A 27 -3.55 54.39 46.04
C ARG A 27 -4.52 53.34 45.50
N THR A 28 -4.11 52.57 44.48
CA THR A 28 -4.96 51.53 43.85
C THR A 28 -5.29 50.40 44.82
N VAL A 29 -4.29 49.91 45.58
CA VAL A 29 -4.48 48.88 46.61
C VAL A 29 -5.37 49.39 47.75
N ARG A 30 -5.22 50.65 48.17
CA ARG A 30 -6.06 51.25 49.23
C ARG A 30 -7.50 51.50 48.76
N THR A 31 -7.75 51.82 47.49
CA THR A 31 -9.11 51.89 46.92
C THR A 31 -9.76 50.52 46.74
N GLN A 32 -8.98 49.47 46.44
CA GLN A 32 -9.52 48.10 46.35
C GLN A 32 -9.89 47.52 47.72
N ILE A 33 -9.29 48.00 48.81
CA ILE A 33 -9.64 47.58 50.19
C ILE A 33 -10.85 48.37 50.74
N LEU A 34 -11.06 49.63 50.30
CA LEU A 34 -12.18 50.48 50.75
C LEU A 34 -13.44 50.39 49.88
N THR A 35 -13.32 49.88 48.64
CA THR A 35 -14.47 49.45 47.85
C THR A 35 -14.68 47.97 48.12
N GLY A 36 -15.42 47.66 49.17
CA GLY A 36 -15.83 46.31 49.57
C GLY A 36 -16.65 45.61 48.49
N LYS A 37 -16.03 45.23 47.38
CA LYS A 37 -16.34 44.00 46.67
C LYS A 37 -15.75 42.87 47.49
N GLU A 38 -16.44 42.60 48.59
CA GLU A 38 -16.46 41.25 49.09
C GLU A 38 -16.81 40.33 47.92
N LEU A 39 -15.92 39.39 47.70
CA LEU A 39 -16.10 38.20 46.89
C LEU A 39 -17.22 37.34 47.53
N ARG A 40 -18.46 37.86 47.54
CA ARG A 40 -19.71 37.13 47.74
C ARG A 40 -20.24 36.88 46.34
N VAL A 41 -20.14 35.68 45.78
CA VAL A 41 -21.08 34.59 46.06
C VAL A 41 -22.45 35.16 46.42
N ALA A 42 -23.11 35.72 45.41
CA ALA A 42 -24.55 35.93 45.38
C ALA A 42 -24.96 35.82 43.90
N THR A 43 -25.21 34.57 43.50
CA THR A 43 -26.42 34.18 42.76
C THR A 43 -27.07 35.31 41.96
N GLN A 44 -26.53 35.58 40.77
CA GLN A 44 -27.38 36.08 39.70
C GLN A 44 -28.01 34.85 39.05
N GLU A 45 -29.27 34.61 39.42
CA GLU A 45 -30.15 33.64 38.79
C GLU A 45 -30.15 33.82 37.26
N LYS A 46 -29.36 33.00 36.58
CA LYS A 46 -29.74 32.39 35.30
C LYS A 46 -29.90 30.89 35.54
N GLU A 47 -30.78 30.57 36.48
CA GLU A 47 -31.34 29.24 36.61
C GLU A 47 -32.10 28.93 35.31
N GLY A 48 -31.58 27.98 34.52
CA GLY A 48 -32.29 27.41 33.38
C GLY A 48 -31.52 27.31 32.07
N SER A 49 -30.39 28.00 31.88
CA SER A 49 -29.70 28.02 30.56
C SER A 49 -28.32 27.35 30.54
N SER A 50 -27.56 27.38 31.64
CA SER A 50 -26.19 26.83 31.69
C SER A 50 -26.18 25.30 31.73
N GLY A 51 -27.06 24.71 32.54
CA GLY A 51 -27.23 23.24 32.60
C GLY A 51 -27.74 22.64 31.29
N ARG A 52 -28.59 23.36 30.56
CA ARG A 52 -29.10 22.93 29.25
C ARG A 52 -27.98 22.84 28.21
N CYS A 53 -27.09 23.83 28.15
CA CYS A 53 -25.94 23.82 27.25
C CYS A 53 -24.95 22.68 27.59
N MET A 54 -24.69 22.46 28.88
CA MET A 54 -23.82 21.37 29.33
C MET A 54 -24.40 19.97 29.04
N LEU A 55 -25.70 19.77 29.26
CA LEU A 55 -26.40 18.52 28.92
C LEU A 55 -26.40 18.26 27.41
N THR A 56 -26.59 19.30 26.59
CA THR A 56 -26.50 19.15 25.13
C THR A 56 -25.08 18.83 24.65
N LEU A 57 -24.05 19.44 25.26
CA LEU A 57 -22.65 19.18 24.92
C LEU A 57 -22.23 17.76 25.35
N LEU A 58 -22.65 17.32 26.54
CA LEU A 58 -22.44 15.95 27.00
C LEU A 58 -23.15 14.96 26.08
N GLY A 59 -24.41 15.19 25.75
CA GLY A 59 -25.18 14.37 24.81
C GLY A 59 -24.50 14.26 23.44
N LEU A 60 -24.05 15.38 22.87
CA LEU A 60 -23.29 15.40 21.63
C LEU A 60 -21.97 14.63 21.74
N SER A 61 -21.24 14.77 22.85
CA SER A 61 -19.99 14.01 23.06
C SER A 61 -20.23 12.51 23.13
N PHE A 62 -21.33 12.05 23.76
CA PHE A 62 -21.69 10.64 23.80
C PHE A 62 -22.10 10.11 22.42
N ILE A 63 -22.81 10.91 21.62
CA ILE A 63 -23.19 10.54 20.25
C ILE A 63 -21.94 10.45 19.36
N LEU A 64 -21.04 11.44 19.42
CA LEU A 64 -19.78 11.43 18.68
C LEU A 64 -18.90 10.24 19.08
N ALA A 65 -18.76 9.98 20.39
CA ALA A 65 -18.03 8.81 20.87
C ALA A 65 -18.69 7.51 20.40
N GLY A 66 -20.01 7.42 20.44
CA GLY A 66 -20.77 6.27 19.93
C GLY A 66 -20.58 6.06 18.42
N LEU A 67 -20.56 7.12 17.62
CA LEU A 67 -20.30 7.05 16.18
C LEU A 67 -18.86 6.63 15.88
N ILE A 68 -17.87 7.12 16.62
CA ILE A 68 -16.47 6.75 16.43
C ILE A 68 -16.25 5.29 16.84
N VAL A 69 -16.74 4.87 18.01
CA VAL A 69 -16.58 3.49 18.49
C VAL A 69 -17.41 2.53 17.65
N GLY A 70 -18.67 2.85 17.36
CA GLY A 70 -19.54 2.07 16.49
C GLY A 70 -18.95 1.96 15.07
N GLY A 71 -18.48 3.08 14.52
CA GLY A 71 -17.78 3.12 13.24
C GLY A 71 -16.50 2.27 13.25
N ALA A 72 -15.69 2.32 14.29
CA ALA A 72 -14.48 1.51 14.43
C ALA A 72 -14.80 0.00 14.59
N CYS A 73 -15.86 -0.34 15.32
CA CYS A 73 -16.32 -1.72 15.47
C CYS A 73 -16.85 -2.28 14.15
N ILE A 74 -17.69 -1.53 13.43
CA ILE A 74 -18.19 -1.89 12.11
C ILE A 74 -17.02 -1.99 11.13
N TYR A 75 -16.11 -1.01 11.13
CA TYR A 75 -14.91 -1.03 10.29
C TYR A 75 -14.06 -2.28 10.55
N LYS A 76 -13.81 -2.64 11.82
CA LYS A 76 -13.03 -3.84 12.14
C LYS A 76 -13.73 -5.15 11.77
N TYR A 77 -15.06 -5.16 11.78
CA TYR A 77 -15.87 -6.34 11.46
C TYR A 77 -16.06 -6.52 9.95
N PHE A 78 -16.23 -5.42 9.22
CA PHE A 78 -16.51 -5.42 7.78
C PHE A 78 -15.31 -5.12 6.89
N MET A 79 -14.22 -4.53 7.39
CA MET A 79 -13.03 -4.39 6.58
C MET A 79 -12.35 -5.75 6.45
N PRO A 80 -12.31 -6.33 5.23
CA PRO A 80 -11.55 -7.54 5.00
C PRO A 80 -10.10 -7.23 5.38
N LYS A 81 -9.50 -8.13 6.15
CA LYS A 81 -8.06 -8.08 6.40
C LYS A 81 -7.40 -8.48 5.08
N SER A 82 -7.13 -7.51 4.19
CA SER A 82 -6.24 -7.74 3.06
C SER A 82 -4.84 -7.93 3.62
N THR A 83 -4.48 -9.18 3.89
CA THR A 83 -3.12 -9.55 4.31
C THR A 83 -2.28 -9.64 3.05
N ILE A 84 -1.53 -8.57 2.77
CA ILE A 84 -0.50 -8.60 1.74
C ILE A 84 0.66 -9.41 2.29
N TYR A 85 0.97 -10.50 1.61
CA TYR A 85 2.12 -11.35 1.91
C TYR A 85 3.30 -10.96 1.04
N ARG A 86 4.50 -11.01 1.60
CA ARG A 86 5.74 -10.85 0.83
C ARG A 86 6.52 -12.15 0.87
N GLY A 87 6.81 -12.69 -0.30
CA GLY A 87 7.57 -13.92 -0.48
C GLY A 87 8.89 -13.67 -1.21
N GLU A 88 9.90 -14.48 -0.91
CA GLU A 88 11.14 -14.54 -1.69
C GLU A 88 11.55 -16.00 -1.87
N MET A 89 11.74 -16.40 -3.13
CA MET A 89 12.25 -17.72 -3.49
C MET A 89 13.56 -17.60 -4.27
N CYS A 90 14.39 -18.62 -4.16
CA CYS A 90 15.64 -18.71 -4.89
C CYS A 90 15.57 -19.85 -5.90
N PHE A 91 16.09 -19.66 -7.11
CA PHE A 91 16.20 -20.74 -8.09
C PHE A 91 17.60 -20.84 -8.69
N PHE A 92 17.90 -22.01 -9.21
CA PHE A 92 19.12 -22.25 -9.99
C PHE A 92 18.81 -22.13 -11.48
N ASP A 93 19.47 -21.18 -12.16
CA ASP A 93 19.39 -21.08 -13.63
C ASP A 93 20.48 -21.96 -14.27
N SER A 94 20.07 -23.11 -14.80
CA SER A 94 20.97 -24.07 -15.45
C SER A 94 21.47 -23.61 -16.82
N GLU A 95 20.82 -22.62 -17.44
CA GLU A 95 21.15 -22.17 -18.80
C GLU A 95 22.04 -20.92 -18.84
N ASP A 96 22.33 -20.33 -17.69
CA ASP A 96 23.21 -19.16 -17.62
C ASP A 96 24.66 -19.59 -17.91
N PRO A 97 25.30 -19.09 -18.99
CA PRO A 97 26.67 -19.49 -19.35
C PRO A 97 27.66 -19.25 -18.20
N ALA A 98 27.38 -18.28 -17.31
CA ALA A 98 28.17 -18.03 -16.11
C ALA A 98 28.23 -19.23 -15.14
N ASN A 99 27.15 -20.02 -15.04
CA ASN A 99 27.06 -21.20 -14.19
C ASN A 99 27.67 -22.45 -14.85
N SER A 100 27.75 -22.50 -16.18
CA SER A 100 28.34 -23.62 -16.93
C SER A 100 29.88 -23.62 -16.97
N LEU A 101 30.51 -22.45 -16.73
CA LEU A 101 31.94 -22.22 -16.97
C LEU A 101 32.81 -22.32 -15.71
N ARG A 102 32.24 -22.45 -14.51
CA ARG A 102 33.01 -22.58 -13.28
C ARG A 102 32.40 -23.66 -12.41
N GLY A 103 33.20 -24.65 -12.00
CA GLY A 103 32.89 -25.55 -10.89
C GLY A 103 32.86 -24.84 -9.54
N GLY A 104 32.22 -23.67 -9.48
CA GLY A 104 31.92 -22.91 -8.27
C GLY A 104 30.51 -23.22 -7.78
N GLU A 105 30.22 -22.81 -6.54
CA GLU A 105 28.92 -23.02 -5.90
C GLU A 105 27.76 -22.51 -6.79
N PRO A 106 26.61 -23.20 -6.79
CA PRO A 106 25.46 -22.79 -7.59
C PRO A 106 25.01 -21.37 -7.22
N ASN A 107 25.02 -20.46 -8.19
CA ASN A 107 24.50 -19.11 -8.00
C ASN A 107 22.97 -19.16 -8.03
N PHE A 108 22.35 -18.92 -6.88
CA PHE A 108 20.90 -18.83 -6.77
C PHE A 108 20.43 -17.39 -7.04
N LEU A 109 19.42 -17.25 -7.90
CA LEU A 109 18.81 -15.97 -8.23
C LEU A 109 17.53 -15.78 -7.40
N PRO A 110 17.36 -14.65 -6.68
CA PRO A 110 16.16 -14.39 -5.91
C PRO A 110 15.01 -13.89 -6.81
N VAL A 111 13.80 -14.31 -6.48
CA VAL A 111 12.53 -13.81 -7.02
C VAL A 111 11.68 -13.38 -5.84
N THR A 112 11.22 -12.13 -5.85
CA THR A 112 10.41 -11.55 -4.78
C THR A 112 9.04 -11.20 -5.34
N GLU A 113 7.97 -11.49 -4.60
CA GLU A 113 6.60 -11.12 -4.96
C GLU A 113 5.83 -10.60 -3.75
N GLU A 114 4.87 -9.73 -4.02
CA GLU A 114 3.82 -9.36 -3.07
C GLU A 114 2.50 -9.97 -3.51
N ALA A 115 1.78 -10.63 -2.60
CA ALA A 115 0.55 -11.34 -2.90
C ALA A 115 -0.57 -10.94 -1.95
N ASP A 116 -1.68 -10.46 -2.49
CA ASP A 116 -2.97 -10.32 -1.80
C ASP A 116 -3.83 -11.55 -2.12
N ILE A 117 -3.88 -12.48 -1.17
CA ILE A 117 -4.60 -13.76 -1.32
C ILE A 117 -5.86 -13.69 -0.46
N ARG A 118 -7.01 -13.82 -1.10
CA ARG A 118 -8.32 -13.75 -0.47
C ARG A 118 -9.00 -15.11 -0.58
N GLU A 119 -8.94 -15.86 0.52
CA GLU A 119 -9.52 -17.21 0.59
C GLU A 119 -11.04 -17.18 0.40
N ASP A 120 -11.73 -16.19 0.97
CA ASP A 120 -13.21 -16.06 0.89
C ASP A 120 -13.69 -15.77 -0.54
N ASP A 121 -12.92 -14.98 -1.29
CA ASP A 121 -13.22 -14.59 -2.67
C ASP A 121 -12.64 -15.57 -3.71
N ASN A 122 -11.91 -16.61 -3.28
CA ASN A 122 -11.21 -17.54 -4.15
C ASN A 122 -10.34 -16.83 -5.21
N ILE A 123 -9.56 -15.84 -4.78
CA ILE A 123 -8.69 -15.04 -5.67
C ILE A 123 -7.31 -14.83 -5.07
N ALA A 124 -6.29 -14.84 -5.93
CA ALA A 124 -4.95 -14.38 -5.60
C ALA A 124 -4.52 -13.28 -6.58
N ILE A 125 -4.06 -12.16 -6.04
CA ILE A 125 -3.49 -11.04 -6.79
C ILE A 125 -2.01 -11.00 -6.44
N ILE A 126 -1.14 -11.05 -7.44
CA ILE A 126 0.32 -11.16 -7.29
C ILE A 126 0.97 -10.02 -8.06
N ASP A 127 1.78 -9.23 -7.36
CA ASP A 127 2.59 -8.17 -7.93
C ASP A 127 4.04 -8.68 -8.08
N VAL A 128 4.48 -8.74 -9.34
CA VAL A 128 5.83 -9.16 -9.76
C VAL A 128 6.66 -7.90 -10.03
N PRO A 129 7.60 -7.53 -9.14
CA PRO A 129 8.51 -6.41 -9.35
C PRO A 129 9.61 -6.76 -10.37
N VAL A 130 10.31 -5.74 -10.87
CA VAL A 130 11.51 -5.94 -11.68
C VAL A 130 12.62 -6.51 -10.78
N PRO A 131 13.17 -7.71 -11.09
CA PRO A 131 14.25 -8.28 -10.29
C PRO A 131 15.57 -7.58 -10.58
N SER A 132 16.41 -7.45 -9.56
CA SER A 132 17.70 -6.73 -9.66
C SER A 132 18.74 -7.42 -10.55
N PHE A 133 18.59 -8.73 -10.80
CA PHE A 133 19.62 -9.58 -11.42
C PHE A 133 19.10 -10.47 -12.56
N SER A 134 17.88 -10.23 -13.06
CA SER A 134 17.24 -11.18 -13.99
C SER A 134 16.47 -10.45 -15.10
N ASP A 135 16.48 -11.02 -16.31
CA ASP A 135 15.68 -10.56 -17.46
C ASP A 135 14.20 -10.99 -17.31
N SER A 136 13.52 -10.50 -16.27
CA SER A 136 12.07 -10.65 -16.10
C SER A 136 11.38 -9.30 -16.17
N ASP A 137 10.27 -9.27 -16.89
CA ASP A 137 9.39 -8.13 -17.01
C ASP A 137 8.47 -8.03 -15.78
N PRO A 138 8.19 -6.80 -15.31
CA PRO A 138 7.28 -6.58 -14.20
C PRO A 138 5.83 -6.82 -14.64
N ALA A 139 5.05 -7.43 -13.76
CA ALA A 139 3.67 -7.80 -14.07
C ALA A 139 2.78 -7.75 -12.83
N ALA A 140 1.48 -7.59 -13.05
CA ALA A 140 0.45 -7.90 -12.06
C ALA A 140 -0.34 -9.11 -12.55
N ILE A 141 -0.50 -10.12 -11.70
CA ILE A 141 -1.12 -11.40 -12.05
C ILE A 141 -2.34 -11.60 -11.17
N ILE A 142 -3.47 -11.98 -11.77
CA ILE A 142 -4.66 -12.39 -11.04
C ILE A 142 -4.95 -13.84 -11.37
N HIS A 143 -5.06 -14.67 -10.34
CA HIS A 143 -5.64 -16.00 -10.40
C HIS A 143 -7.05 -15.95 -9.79
N ASP A 144 -8.07 -16.00 -10.65
CA ASP A 144 -9.46 -16.10 -10.26
C ASP A 144 -9.85 -17.59 -10.27
N PHE A 145 -9.87 -18.21 -9.09
CA PHE A 145 -10.16 -19.64 -8.95
C PHE A 145 -11.65 -19.94 -9.09
N GLU A 146 -12.51 -18.97 -8.79
CA GLU A 146 -13.96 -19.06 -8.97
C GLU A 146 -14.33 -19.08 -10.45
N LYS A 147 -13.68 -18.24 -11.27
CA LYS A 147 -13.85 -18.22 -12.74
C LYS A 147 -12.96 -19.19 -13.48
N GLY A 148 -11.94 -19.74 -12.82
CA GLY A 148 -10.94 -20.61 -13.44
C GLY A 148 -10.13 -19.88 -14.50
N MET A 149 -9.73 -18.64 -14.24
CA MET A 149 -9.00 -17.79 -15.18
C MET A 149 -7.75 -17.18 -14.55
N THR A 150 -6.69 -17.04 -15.35
CA THR A 150 -5.51 -16.25 -15.02
C THR A 150 -5.44 -15.04 -15.95
N ALA A 151 -5.19 -13.86 -15.37
CA ALA A 151 -4.91 -12.64 -16.10
C ALA A 151 -3.50 -12.15 -15.75
N TYR A 152 -2.68 -11.89 -16.76
CA TYR A 152 -1.39 -11.23 -16.65
C TYR A 152 -1.52 -9.81 -17.19
N LEU A 153 -1.17 -8.80 -16.41
CA LEU A 153 -0.98 -7.44 -16.86
C LEU A 153 0.52 -7.17 -16.96
N ASP A 154 1.02 -7.01 -18.18
CA ASP A 154 2.38 -6.54 -18.40
C ASP A 154 2.45 -5.05 -18.10
N LEU A 155 3.25 -4.66 -17.11
CA LEU A 155 3.32 -3.28 -16.64
C LEU A 155 4.13 -2.37 -17.57
N LEU A 156 4.97 -2.93 -18.45
CA LEU A 156 5.74 -2.17 -19.45
C LEU A 156 4.92 -1.87 -20.70
N LEU A 157 4.20 -2.87 -21.21
CA LEU A 157 3.38 -2.75 -22.41
C LEU A 157 1.98 -2.21 -22.11
N GLY A 158 1.48 -2.40 -20.89
CA GLY A 158 0.11 -2.05 -20.49
C GLY A 158 -0.96 -2.95 -21.10
N ASN A 159 -0.57 -4.10 -21.66
CA ASN A 159 -1.46 -5.10 -22.24
C ASN A 159 -1.85 -6.15 -21.20
N CYS A 160 -3.09 -6.62 -21.28
CA CYS A 160 -3.57 -7.77 -20.53
C CYS A 160 -3.51 -9.04 -21.38
N TYR A 161 -3.17 -10.15 -20.75
CA TYR A 161 -3.10 -11.47 -21.36
C TYR A 161 -3.88 -12.47 -20.51
N LEU A 162 -4.80 -13.19 -21.13
CA LEU A 162 -5.80 -14.00 -20.44
C LEU A 162 -5.69 -15.46 -20.86
N MET A 163 -5.71 -16.38 -19.89
CA MET A 163 -5.76 -17.82 -20.12
C MET A 163 -6.63 -18.53 -19.09
N PRO A 164 -7.13 -19.73 -19.40
CA PRO A 164 -7.69 -20.62 -18.39
C PRO A 164 -6.66 -20.90 -17.29
N LEU A 165 -7.11 -20.89 -16.04
CA LEU A 165 -6.28 -21.19 -14.88
C LEU A 165 -5.79 -22.64 -14.96
N ASN A 166 -4.48 -22.83 -14.82
CA ASN A 166 -3.92 -24.17 -14.73
C ASN A 166 -3.74 -24.59 -13.26
N THR A 167 -4.71 -25.31 -12.73
CA THR A 167 -4.72 -25.80 -11.34
C THR A 167 -3.67 -26.88 -11.06
N SER A 168 -3.01 -27.43 -12.08
CA SER A 168 -1.86 -28.32 -11.88
C SER A 168 -0.56 -27.56 -11.60
N ILE A 169 -0.51 -26.27 -11.92
CA ILE A 169 0.65 -25.40 -11.72
C ILE A 169 0.39 -24.48 -10.54
N VAL A 170 -0.75 -23.78 -10.54
CA VAL A 170 -1.13 -22.82 -9.50
C VAL A 170 -1.79 -23.55 -8.33
N MET A 171 -1.20 -23.43 -7.15
CA MET A 171 -1.76 -24.04 -5.95
C MET A 171 -3.02 -23.28 -5.47
N PRO A 172 -3.97 -23.93 -4.77
CA PRO A 172 -5.18 -23.27 -4.28
C PRO A 172 -4.89 -22.13 -3.28
N PRO A 173 -5.81 -21.16 -3.08
CA PRO A 173 -5.62 -20.00 -2.21
C PRO A 173 -5.14 -20.34 -0.80
N LYS A 174 -5.75 -21.32 -0.16
CA LYS A 174 -5.36 -21.78 1.19
C LYS A 174 -3.89 -22.23 1.26
N ASN A 175 -3.43 -22.93 0.23
CA ASN A 175 -2.07 -23.40 0.16
C ASN A 175 -1.12 -22.24 -0.15
N LEU A 176 -1.52 -21.29 -1.02
CA LEU A 176 -0.76 -20.06 -1.26
C LEU A 176 -0.54 -19.27 0.04
N VAL A 177 -1.58 -19.11 0.86
CA VAL A 177 -1.47 -18.43 2.17
C VAL A 177 -0.45 -19.14 3.07
N GLU A 178 -0.47 -20.47 3.13
CA GLU A 178 0.50 -21.24 3.91
C GLU A 178 1.93 -21.07 3.37
N LEU A 179 2.12 -21.15 2.05
CA LEU A 179 3.41 -21.00 1.40
C LEU A 179 4.00 -19.60 1.66
N PHE A 180 3.24 -18.56 1.34
CA PHE A 180 3.67 -17.18 1.54
C PHE A 180 3.88 -16.85 3.03
N GLY A 181 3.07 -17.42 3.93
CA GLY A 181 3.29 -17.30 5.37
C GLY A 181 4.61 -17.94 5.83
N LYS A 182 4.98 -19.10 5.27
CA LYS A 182 6.27 -19.74 5.53
C LYS A 182 7.44 -18.90 5.00
N LEU A 183 7.35 -18.39 3.77
CA LEU A 183 8.35 -17.51 3.17
C LEU A 183 8.54 -16.24 3.98
N ALA A 184 7.46 -15.54 4.33
CA ALA A 184 7.50 -14.30 5.12
C ALA A 184 8.10 -14.51 6.52
N SER A 185 7.95 -15.70 7.10
CA SER A 185 8.54 -16.04 8.40
C SER A 185 10.03 -16.38 8.36
N GLY A 186 10.63 -16.54 7.16
CA GLY A 186 12.01 -16.97 6.97
C GLY A 186 12.26 -18.44 7.37
N ARG A 187 11.21 -19.21 7.68
CA ARG A 187 11.32 -20.64 8.05
C ARG A 187 11.42 -21.56 6.83
N TYR A 188 11.28 -21.00 5.64
CA TYR A 188 11.29 -21.72 4.39
C TYR A 188 12.05 -20.88 3.36
N LEU A 189 13.21 -21.39 2.94
CA LEU A 189 14.08 -20.77 1.93
C LEU A 189 14.31 -21.79 0.81
N PRO A 190 13.29 -22.01 -0.04
CA PRO A 190 13.37 -23.07 -1.02
C PRO A 190 14.36 -22.68 -2.12
N GLN A 191 15.30 -23.59 -2.40
CA GLN A 191 16.12 -23.58 -3.60
C GLN A 191 15.39 -24.43 -4.64
N THR A 192 14.70 -23.76 -5.56
CA THR A 192 13.73 -24.39 -6.46
C THR A 192 14.26 -24.49 -7.88
N TYR A 193 13.50 -25.22 -8.71
CA TYR A 193 13.71 -25.29 -10.15
C TYR A 193 12.71 -24.36 -10.86
N VAL A 194 12.96 -24.12 -12.14
CA VAL A 194 12.11 -23.29 -13.01
C VAL A 194 11.30 -24.17 -13.94
N VAL A 195 9.98 -24.03 -13.90
CA VAL A 195 9.03 -24.54 -14.89
C VAL A 195 8.84 -23.48 -15.96
N ARG A 196 8.91 -23.84 -17.23
CA ARG A 196 8.83 -22.89 -18.34
C ARG A 196 7.57 -23.11 -19.17
N GLU A 197 6.82 -22.04 -19.40
CA GLU A 197 5.65 -22.04 -20.26
C GLU A 197 5.84 -21.08 -21.43
N ASP A 198 5.81 -21.62 -22.65
CA ASP A 198 5.83 -20.84 -23.89
C ASP A 198 4.38 -20.57 -24.34
N LEU A 199 3.99 -19.30 -24.31
CA LEU A 199 2.66 -18.82 -24.67
C LEU A 199 2.72 -17.88 -25.88
N VAL A 200 1.65 -17.90 -26.67
CA VAL A 200 1.45 -17.01 -27.81
C VAL A 200 0.16 -16.23 -27.61
N ALA A 201 0.23 -14.91 -27.79
CA ALA A 201 -0.94 -14.04 -27.83
C ALA A 201 -1.60 -14.15 -29.21
N VAL A 202 -2.82 -14.70 -29.28
CA VAL A 202 -3.47 -15.07 -30.55
C VAL A 202 -4.57 -14.08 -30.94
N GLU A 203 -5.59 -13.94 -30.10
CA GLU A 203 -6.81 -13.19 -30.42
C GLU A 203 -6.97 -12.01 -29.46
N GLU A 204 -7.32 -10.83 -30.00
CA GLU A 204 -7.68 -9.68 -29.16
C GLU A 204 -9.11 -9.86 -28.60
N ILE A 205 -9.23 -9.72 -27.29
CA ILE A 205 -10.49 -9.75 -26.56
C ILE A 205 -11.00 -8.31 -26.45
N ARG A 206 -12.08 -8.01 -27.18
CA ARG A 206 -12.67 -6.66 -27.24
C ARG A 206 -13.51 -6.31 -26.00
N ASP A 207 -14.14 -7.31 -25.41
CA ASP A 207 -15.01 -7.14 -24.24
C ASP A 207 -14.54 -8.04 -23.09
N VAL A 208 -14.10 -7.39 -22.02
CA VAL A 208 -13.64 -8.04 -20.78
C VAL A 208 -14.68 -7.98 -19.65
N SER A 209 -15.85 -7.38 -19.88
CA SER A 209 -16.87 -7.16 -18.84
C SER A 209 -17.42 -8.45 -18.24
N ASN A 210 -17.41 -9.56 -18.99
CA ASN A 210 -17.94 -10.85 -18.55
C ASN A 210 -16.89 -11.78 -17.92
N LEU A 211 -15.65 -11.32 -17.73
CA LEU A 211 -14.55 -12.17 -17.25
C LEU A 211 -14.42 -12.23 -15.73
N GLY A 212 -15.24 -11.49 -14.99
CA GLY A 212 -15.16 -11.35 -13.53
C GLY A 212 -14.74 -9.94 -13.12
N ILE A 213 -15.15 -9.51 -11.92
CA ILE A 213 -14.98 -8.12 -11.48
C ILE A 213 -13.51 -7.75 -11.30
N PHE A 214 -12.69 -8.65 -10.79
CA PHE A 214 -11.27 -8.41 -10.54
C PHE A 214 -10.47 -8.32 -11.84
N ILE A 215 -10.71 -9.25 -12.77
CA ILE A 215 -10.11 -9.22 -14.10
C ILE A 215 -10.56 -7.96 -14.86
N TYR A 216 -11.84 -7.60 -14.77
CA TYR A 216 -12.35 -6.37 -15.35
C TYR A 216 -11.63 -5.14 -14.78
N GLN A 217 -11.46 -5.04 -13.45
CA GLN A 217 -10.73 -3.93 -12.84
C GLN A 217 -9.28 -3.83 -13.30
N LEU A 218 -8.60 -4.96 -13.48
CA LEU A 218 -7.21 -4.99 -13.95
C LEU A 218 -7.09 -4.59 -15.44
N CYS A 219 -7.98 -5.11 -16.28
CA CYS A 219 -7.85 -5.08 -17.74
C CYS A 219 -8.74 -4.07 -18.47
N ASN A 220 -9.68 -3.42 -17.77
CA ASN A 220 -10.53 -2.40 -18.38
C ASN A 220 -9.68 -1.26 -18.97
N ASN A 221 -10.07 -0.75 -20.14
CA ASN A 221 -9.34 0.25 -20.92
C ASN A 221 -7.93 -0.18 -21.38
N ARG A 222 -7.62 -1.48 -21.39
CA ARG A 222 -6.35 -2.03 -21.89
C ARG A 222 -6.60 -3.00 -23.02
N LYS A 223 -5.64 -3.13 -23.94
CA LYS A 223 -5.66 -4.18 -24.96
C LYS A 223 -5.53 -5.52 -24.26
N SER A 224 -6.45 -6.43 -24.53
CA SER A 224 -6.52 -7.73 -23.89
C SER A 224 -6.37 -8.82 -24.94
N PHE A 225 -5.53 -9.82 -24.69
CA PHE A 225 -5.26 -10.89 -25.64
C PHE A 225 -5.48 -12.25 -25.01
N ARG A 226 -6.03 -13.20 -25.78
CA ARG A 226 -6.13 -14.59 -25.39
C ARG A 226 -4.79 -15.28 -25.61
N LEU A 227 -4.28 -15.91 -24.57
CA LEU A 227 -3.07 -16.72 -24.62
C LEU A 227 -3.39 -18.16 -24.98
N ARG A 228 -2.49 -18.77 -25.75
CA ARG A 228 -2.49 -20.20 -26.05
C ARG A 228 -1.09 -20.76 -25.82
N ARG A 229 -1.00 -21.98 -25.29
CA ARG A 229 0.29 -22.69 -25.21
C ARG A 229 0.80 -23.02 -26.60
N ARG A 230 2.11 -22.87 -26.79
CA ARG A 230 2.80 -23.28 -28.00
C ARG A 230 2.89 -24.81 -28.04
N ASP A 231 2.20 -25.43 -28.99
CA ASP A 231 2.33 -26.86 -29.25
C ASP A 231 3.67 -27.14 -29.95
N LEU A 232 4.63 -27.74 -29.23
CA LEU A 232 5.96 -28.09 -29.75
C LEU A 232 5.92 -29.10 -30.92
N LEU A 233 4.80 -29.82 -31.10
CA LEU A 233 4.62 -30.86 -32.13
C LEU A 233 4.21 -30.31 -33.50
N LEU A 234 3.56 -29.15 -33.54
CA LEU A 234 3.22 -28.45 -34.78
C LEU A 234 4.35 -27.45 -35.01
N GLY A 235 5.25 -27.74 -35.96
CA GLY A 235 6.40 -26.91 -36.28
C GLY A 235 6.01 -25.51 -36.78
N PHE A 236 5.56 -24.64 -35.88
CA PHE A 236 5.28 -23.25 -36.16
C PHE A 236 6.60 -22.53 -36.46
N ASN A 237 6.61 -21.75 -37.53
CA ASN A 237 7.77 -21.07 -38.07
C ASN A 237 8.46 -20.23 -36.97
N LYS A 238 9.66 -20.65 -36.52
CA LYS A 238 10.57 -19.85 -35.68
C LYS A 238 10.92 -18.46 -36.26
N ARG A 239 10.44 -18.12 -37.46
CA ARG A 239 10.83 -16.97 -38.28
C ARG A 239 9.86 -15.77 -38.23
N ALA A 240 8.81 -15.82 -37.41
CA ALA A 240 7.78 -14.77 -37.34
C ALA A 240 7.47 -14.32 -35.90
N ILE A 241 8.48 -14.23 -35.03
CA ILE A 241 8.27 -13.83 -33.64
C ILE A 241 9.25 -12.70 -33.33
N ASP A 242 8.80 -11.46 -33.50
CA ASP A 242 9.67 -10.29 -33.43
C ASP A 242 9.76 -9.69 -32.01
N LYS A 243 8.93 -10.13 -31.05
CA LYS A 243 9.07 -9.72 -29.64
C LYS A 243 8.41 -10.70 -28.67
N CYS A 244 9.16 -11.14 -27.65
CA CYS A 244 8.64 -11.89 -26.52
C CYS A 244 9.08 -11.21 -25.22
N TRP A 245 8.25 -11.33 -24.19
CA TRP A 245 8.51 -10.90 -22.82
C TRP A 245 8.46 -12.12 -21.90
N LYS A 246 9.12 -12.00 -20.75
CA LYS A 246 9.28 -13.08 -19.79
C LYS A 246 8.80 -12.60 -18.43
N ILE A 247 7.85 -13.30 -17.85
CA ILE A 247 7.38 -13.03 -16.48
C ILE A 247 7.76 -14.22 -15.64
N ARG A 248 8.55 -14.01 -14.59
CA ARG A 248 8.88 -15.02 -13.59
C ARG A 248 8.03 -14.78 -12.36
N HIS A 249 7.27 -15.80 -11.96
CA HIS A 249 6.54 -15.76 -10.69
C HIS A 249 6.50 -17.14 -10.01
N PHE A 250 6.19 -17.23 -8.71
CA PHE A 250 6.07 -18.49 -7.97
C PHE A 250 4.63 -18.78 -7.53
N PRO A 251 3.81 -19.39 -8.40
CA PRO A 251 2.45 -19.81 -8.05
C PRO A 251 2.41 -21.13 -7.24
N ASN A 252 3.57 -21.69 -6.90
CA ASN A 252 3.76 -22.97 -6.21
C ASN A 252 5.13 -23.01 -5.50
N GLU A 253 5.54 -24.18 -4.97
CA GLU A 253 6.89 -24.46 -4.42
C GLU A 253 8.02 -24.43 -5.48
N PHE A 254 7.75 -23.92 -6.67
CA PHE A 254 8.69 -23.76 -7.77
C PHE A 254 8.37 -22.46 -8.53
N ILE A 255 9.37 -21.97 -9.27
CA ILE A 255 9.22 -20.76 -10.08
C ILE A 255 8.71 -21.12 -11.46
N VAL A 256 7.79 -20.31 -11.98
CA VAL A 256 7.26 -20.40 -13.34
C VAL A 256 7.77 -19.22 -14.15
N GLU A 257 8.54 -19.51 -15.20
CA GLU A 257 8.88 -18.55 -16.24
C GLU A 257 7.85 -18.66 -17.38
N THR A 258 7.01 -17.65 -17.48
CA THR A 258 6.02 -17.51 -18.54
C THR A 258 6.59 -16.63 -19.64
N LYS A 259 6.88 -17.22 -20.80
CA LYS A 259 7.34 -16.50 -21.99
C LYS A 259 6.16 -16.25 -22.91
N ILE A 260 5.76 -14.99 -23.06
CA ILE A 260 4.65 -14.60 -23.92
C ILE A 260 5.23 -13.95 -25.17
N CYS A 261 4.84 -14.45 -26.33
CA CYS A 261 5.24 -13.92 -27.62
C CYS A 261 4.01 -13.42 -28.39
N GLN A 262 4.20 -12.37 -29.18
CA GLN A 262 3.18 -11.87 -30.11
C GLN A 262 3.53 -12.30 -31.54
N GLU A 263 2.52 -12.79 -32.26
CA GLU A 263 2.56 -13.03 -33.71
C GLU A 263 2.30 -11.74 -34.51
#